data_AF-A0A1P8UUM8-F1
#
_entry.id   AF-A0A1P8UUM8-F1
#
_cell.length_a   1.000
_cell.length_b   1.000
_cell.length_c   1.000
_cell.angle_alpha   90.00
_cell.angle_beta   90.00
_cell.angle_gamma   90.00
#
_symmetry.space_group_name_H-M   'P 1'
#
loop_
_entity.id
_entity.type
_entity.pdbx_description
1 polymer ?
#
loop_
_entity_poly.entity_id
_entity_poly.type
_entity_poly.pdbx_seq_one_letter_code
_entity_poly.pdbx_strand_id
1 'polypeptide(L)'
;MLQDVCAAKPEGRNWTRETWKAAFMNSLGHQCQFAEGLDGTGPFPVGFRSSGLTVAQMRDLIEVIYEYGSRHGVEWKEAERSGFMGQAA
;
A
#
# COMPACT_ATOMS: atom_id res chain seq x y z
N MET A 1 6.76 7.26 0.47
CA MET A 1 5.37 6.93 0.18
C MET A 1 4.71 6.14 1.32
N LEU A 2 4.77 4.81 1.40
CA LEU A 2 4.03 4.06 2.46
C LEU A 2 4.46 4.43 3.89
N GLN A 3 5.74 4.75 4.09
CA GLN A 3 6.23 5.23 5.39
C GLN A 3 5.60 6.58 5.78
N ASP A 4 5.37 7.46 4.79
CA ASP A 4 4.76 8.77 5.00
C ASP A 4 3.28 8.61 5.39
N VAL A 5 2.57 7.69 4.72
CA VAL A 5 1.19 7.31 5.10
C VAL A 5 1.13 6.77 6.53
N CYS A 6 2.05 5.89 6.92
CA CYS A 6 2.14 5.41 8.30
C CYS A 6 2.34 6.55 9.30
N ALA A 7 3.19 7.53 8.98
CA ALA A 7 3.50 8.63 9.87
C ALA A 7 2.30 9.58 10.06
N ALA A 8 1.54 9.83 8.98
CA ALA A 8 0.35 10.68 9.01
C ALA A 8 -0.83 10.05 9.77
N LYS A 9 -0.83 8.72 9.95
CA LYS A 9 -1.91 7.96 10.62
C LYS A 9 -3.32 8.36 10.15
N PRO A 10 -3.64 8.28 8.84
CA PRO A 10 -4.97 8.61 8.31
C PRO A 10 -6.07 7.89 9.08
N GLU A 11 -7.14 8.62 9.38
CA GLU A 11 -8.30 8.12 10.14
C GLU A 11 -7.93 7.54 11.53
N GLY A 12 -6.80 7.98 12.11
CA GLY A 12 -6.31 7.50 13.40
C GLY A 12 -5.73 6.09 13.37
N ARG A 13 -5.52 5.49 12.18
CA ARG A 13 -5.03 4.12 12.05
C ARG A 13 -3.54 4.02 12.32
N ASN A 14 -3.17 3.17 13.28
CA ASN A 14 -1.77 2.84 13.58
C ASN A 14 -1.39 1.50 12.93
N TRP A 15 -1.26 1.53 11.60
CA TRP A 15 -0.97 0.35 10.79
C TRP A 15 0.48 0.32 10.31
N THR A 16 0.99 -0.90 10.13
CA THR A 16 2.30 -1.11 9.51
C THR A 16 2.25 -0.79 8.00
N ARG A 17 3.42 -0.60 7.38
CA ARG A 17 3.51 -0.38 5.92
C ARG A 17 2.90 -1.52 5.12
N GLU A 18 3.10 -2.76 5.56
CA GLU A 18 2.56 -3.95 4.89
C GLU A 18 1.03 -4.01 5.00
N THR A 19 0.46 -3.62 6.13
CA THR A 19 -1.00 -3.52 6.32
C THR A 19 -1.59 -2.45 5.40
N TRP A 20 -0.97 -1.27 5.30
CA TRP A 20 -1.41 -0.24 4.35
C TRP A 20 -1.32 -0.72 2.91
N LYS A 21 -0.20 -1.33 2.52
CA LYS A 21 -0.04 -1.91 1.17
C LYS A 21 -1.14 -2.92 0.85
N ALA A 22 -1.45 -3.81 1.79
CA ALA A 22 -2.55 -4.78 1.65
C ALA A 22 -3.91 -4.08 1.49
N ALA A 23 -4.19 -3.03 2.27
CA ALA A 23 -5.43 -2.28 2.18
C ALA A 23 -5.60 -1.61 0.81
N PHE A 24 -4.54 -0.98 0.27
CA PHE A 24 -4.58 -0.37 -1.06
C PHE A 24 -4.72 -1.40 -2.19
N MET A 25 -4.04 -2.53 -2.07
CA MET A 25 -4.22 -3.63 -3.03
C MET A 25 -5.66 -4.16 -2.99
N ASN A 26 -6.24 -4.33 -1.80
CA ASN A 26 -7.63 -4.72 -1.64
C ASN A 26 -8.61 -3.69 -2.22
N SER A 27 -8.37 -2.38 -2.05
CA SER A 27 -9.24 -1.35 -2.64
C SER A 27 -9.23 -1.33 -4.16
N LEU A 28 -8.15 -1.82 -4.78
CA LEU A 28 -8.04 -2.01 -6.23
C LEU A 28 -8.61 -3.36 -6.70
N GLY A 29 -9.20 -4.15 -5.80
CA GLY A 29 -9.82 -5.44 -6.14
C GLY A 29 -8.84 -6.61 -6.26
N HIS A 30 -7.57 -6.45 -5.85
CA HIS A 30 -6.68 -7.59 -5.73
C HIS A 30 -7.14 -8.53 -4.62
N GLN A 31 -6.91 -9.83 -4.80
CA GLN A 31 -7.30 -10.85 -3.83
C GLN A 31 -6.08 -11.37 -3.06
N CYS A 32 -6.27 -11.61 -1.77
CA CYS A 32 -5.31 -12.35 -0.96
C CYS A 32 -5.36 -13.83 -1.33
N GLN A 33 -4.20 -14.47 -1.45
CA GLN A 33 -4.13 -15.92 -1.63
C GLN A 33 -4.42 -16.62 -0.30
N PHE A 34 -5.07 -17.78 -0.38
CA PHE A 34 -5.27 -18.68 0.75
C PHE A 34 -4.53 -20.00 0.47
N ALA A 35 -3.96 -20.58 1.53
CA ALA A 35 -3.31 -21.89 1.48
C ALA A 35 -3.85 -22.78 2.60
N GLU A 36 -3.78 -24.08 2.40
CA GLU A 36 -4.13 -25.07 3.43
C GLU A 36 -3.01 -25.21 4.46
N GLY A 37 -3.37 -25.29 5.74
CA GLY A 37 -2.42 -25.60 6.82
C GLY A 37 -1.83 -27.00 6.69
N LEU A 38 -0.55 -27.15 7.04
CA LEU A 38 0.19 -28.41 6.89
C LEU A 38 -0.40 -29.57 7.71
N ASP A 39 -1.01 -29.25 8.86
CA ASP A 39 -1.59 -30.23 9.79
C ASP A 39 -3.12 -30.33 9.68
N GLY A 40 -3.70 -29.89 8.56
CA GLY A 40 -5.16 -29.90 8.37
C GLY A 40 -5.90 -28.89 9.25
N THR A 41 -5.21 -27.82 9.70
CA THR A 41 -5.78 -26.74 10.52
C THR A 41 -6.75 -25.83 9.75
N GLY A 42 -6.94 -26.09 8.45
CA GLY A 42 -7.80 -25.33 7.55
C GLY A 42 -7.06 -24.22 6.80
N PRO A 43 -7.79 -23.42 6.00
CA PRO A 43 -7.20 -22.40 5.16
C PRO A 43 -6.71 -21.21 5.97
N PHE A 44 -5.56 -20.65 5.60
CA PHE A 44 -5.01 -19.42 6.15
C PHE A 44 -4.60 -18.45 5.04
N PRO A 45 -4.66 -17.13 5.28
CA PRO A 45 -4.27 -16.14 4.29
C PRO A 45 -2.74 -16.06 4.16
N VAL A 46 -2.24 -16.11 2.93
CA VAL A 46 -0.81 -15.93 2.58
C VAL A 46 -0.46 -14.45 2.39
N GLY A 47 -1.45 -13.56 2.46
CA GLY A 47 -1.30 -12.11 2.35
C GLY A 47 -1.30 -11.60 0.91
N PHE A 48 -1.07 -10.29 0.77
CA PHE A 48 -0.98 -9.61 -0.52
C PHE A 48 0.47 -9.56 -1.02
N ARG A 49 0.70 -9.92 -2.29
CA ARG A 49 2.03 -9.90 -2.91
C ARG A 49 2.11 -8.88 -4.04
N SER A 50 2.64 -7.70 -3.72
CA SER A 50 2.84 -6.63 -4.72
C SER A 50 3.93 -6.97 -5.75
N SER A 51 4.84 -7.90 -5.43
CA SER A 51 5.90 -8.34 -6.36
C SER A 51 5.38 -9.12 -7.56
N GLY A 52 4.15 -9.62 -7.52
CA GLY A 52 3.48 -10.28 -8.65
C GLY A 52 2.68 -9.33 -9.54
N LEU A 53 2.64 -8.03 -9.22
CA LEU A 53 1.91 -7.05 -10.02
C LEU A 53 2.61 -6.77 -11.35
N THR A 54 1.83 -6.59 -12.40
CA THR A 54 2.33 -6.01 -13.65
C THR A 54 2.74 -4.55 -13.43
N VAL A 55 3.50 -3.99 -14.37
CA VAL A 55 3.88 -2.57 -14.33
C VAL A 55 2.65 -1.65 -14.26
N ALA A 56 1.60 -1.99 -15.02
CA ALA A 56 0.34 -1.23 -15.01
C ALA A 56 -0.33 -1.28 -13.63
N GLN A 57 -0.48 -2.47 -13.04
CA GLN A 57 -1.07 -2.62 -11.71
C GLN A 57 -0.24 -1.95 -10.61
N MET A 58 1.10 -1.96 -10.74
CA MET A 58 1.97 -1.24 -9.82
C MET A 58 1.77 0.28 -9.94
N ARG A 59 1.57 0.79 -11.16
CA ARG A 59 1.23 2.21 -11.37
C ARG A 59 -0.10 2.55 -10.68
N ASP A 60 -1.12 1.73 -10.86
CA ASP A 60 -2.43 1.94 -10.22
C ASP A 60 -2.30 1.94 -8.69
N LEU A 61 -1.49 1.02 -8.13
CA LEU A 61 -1.19 0.98 -6.70
C LEU A 61 -0.49 2.25 -6.22
N ILE A 62 0.48 2.77 -6.96
CA ILE A 62 1.15 4.03 -6.61
C ILE A 62 0.17 5.20 -6.66
N GLU A 63 -0.66 5.28 -7.70
CA GLU A 63 -1.63 6.37 -7.92
C GLU A 63 -2.66 6.42 -6.80
N VAL A 64 -3.25 5.28 -6.42
CA VAL A 64 -4.24 5.24 -5.33
C VAL A 64 -3.62 5.62 -3.98
N ILE A 65 -2.34 5.33 -3.75
CA ILE A 65 -1.65 5.70 -2.50
C ILE A 65 -1.46 7.22 -2.44
N TYR A 66 -1.05 7.84 -3.55
CA TYR A 66 -0.89 9.30 -3.62
C TYR A 66 -2.22 10.02 -3.52
N GLU A 67 -3.25 9.55 -4.23
CA GLU A 67 -4.60 10.09 -4.15
C GLU A 67 -5.13 10.04 -2.71
N TYR A 68 -5.02 8.87 -2.07
CA TYR A 68 -5.48 8.70 -0.70
C TYR A 68 -4.71 9.58 0.27
N GLY A 69 -3.38 9.64 0.14
CA GLY A 69 -2.58 10.48 1.01
C GLY A 69 -2.85 11.98 0.79
N SER A 70 -3.13 12.42 -0.43
CA SER A 70 -3.52 13.81 -0.72
C SER A 70 -4.81 14.20 0.00
N ARG A 71 -5.85 13.34 -0.06
CA ARG A 71 -7.10 13.56 0.69
C ARG A 71 -6.92 13.63 2.21
N HIS A 72 -5.86 13.02 2.74
CA HIS A 72 -5.58 12.93 4.17
C HIS A 72 -4.42 13.82 4.64
N GLY A 73 -3.90 14.72 3.77
CA GLY A 73 -2.83 15.64 4.14
C GLY A 73 -1.49 14.97 4.47
N VAL A 74 -1.17 13.86 3.79
CA VAL A 74 0.12 13.17 3.96
C VAL A 74 1.26 14.03 3.38
N GLU A 75 2.29 14.28 4.19
CA GLU A 75 3.54 14.93 3.75
C GLU A 75 4.48 13.93 3.07
N TRP A 76 4.85 14.15 1.82
CA TRP A 76 5.59 13.18 1.00
C TRP A 76 7.11 13.35 1.01
N LYS A 77 7.74 13.04 2.14
CA LYS A 77 9.19 13.21 2.35
C LYS A 77 10.07 12.31 1.48
N GLU A 78 9.55 11.15 1.05
CA GLU A 78 10.29 10.25 0.15
C GLU A 78 10.36 10.79 -1.29
N ALA A 79 9.27 11.38 -1.78
CA ALA A 79 9.20 11.91 -3.14
C ALA A 79 10.01 13.22 -3.32
N GLU A 80 10.11 14.01 -2.25
CA GLU A 80 11.03 15.15 -2.19
C GLU A 80 12.49 14.69 -2.32
N ARG A 81 12.88 13.62 -1.60
CA ARG A 81 14.25 13.05 -1.67
C ARG A 81 14.59 12.44 -3.01
N SER A 82 13.62 11.84 -3.70
CA SER A 82 13.84 11.25 -5.04
C SER A 82 13.79 12.28 -6.18
N GLY A 83 13.49 13.55 -5.88
CA GLY A 83 13.34 14.61 -6.89
C GLY A 83 12.04 14.54 -7.70
N PHE A 84 11.16 13.57 -7.41
CA PHE A 84 9.90 13.38 -8.14
C PHE A 84 8.89 14.52 -7.90
N MET A 85 8.96 15.17 -6.74
CA MET A 85 8.08 16.32 -6.38
C MET A 85 8.81 17.67 -6.37
N GLY A 86 10.10 17.72 -6.74
CA GLY A 86 10.95 18.92 -6.64
C GLY A 86 10.87 19.92 -7.82
N GLN A 87 9.91 19.78 -8.75
CA GLN A 87 9.74 20.69 -9.90
C GLN A 87 8.31 21.26 -10.00
N ALA A 88 7.69 21.61 -8.87
CA ALA A 88 6.41 22.31 -8.85
C ALA A 88 6.55 23.72 -8.21
N ALA A 89 7.58 24.46 -8.60
CA ALA A 89 7.78 25.87 -8.27
C ALA A 89 7.97 26.69 -9.56
#